data_AF-A0A3R6HF55-F1
#
_entry.id   AF-A0A3R6HF55-F1
#
_cell.length_a   1.000
_cell.length_b   1.000
_cell.length_c   1.000
_cell.angle_alpha   90.00
_cell.angle_beta   90.00
_cell.angle_gamma   90.00
#
_symmetry.space_group_name_H-M   'P 1'
#
loop_
_entity.id
_entity.type
_entity.pdbx_description
1 polymer ?
#
loop_
_entity_poly.entity_id
_entity_poly.type
_entity_poly.pdbx_seq_one_letter_code
_entity_poly.pdbx_strand_id
1 'polypeptide(L)'
;MKKVFEDIIASNDMQAIKNCVTIMADCCEVGMNDSVMLDMMKQVKGEIGACHYDEEIADMHLCLIEQLHTKDVAKDYWHEVKSDKINLEDWCVLWGEMVKRNAGKIKKWFPKINTLDFERKIFDECVSFLENGGMPYYDLNI
;
A
#
# COMPACT_ATOMS: atom_id res chain seq x y z
N MET A 1 7.40 10.39 5.81
CA MET A 1 6.58 11.46 6.41
C MET A 1 6.98 12.86 6.01
N LYS A 2 8.25 13.26 6.11
CA LYS A 2 8.68 14.65 5.86
C LYS A 2 8.18 15.17 4.51
N LYS A 3 8.29 14.35 3.46
CA LYS A 3 7.85 14.70 2.10
C LYS A 3 6.36 15.04 2.02
N VAL A 4 5.50 14.28 2.70
CA VAL A 4 4.06 14.56 2.74
C VAL A 4 3.77 15.92 3.39
N PHE A 5 4.47 16.27 4.47
CA PHE A 5 4.32 17.60 5.08
C PHE A 5 4.85 18.71 4.18
N GLU A 6 5.95 18.48 3.47
CA GLU A 6 6.48 19.43 2.48
C GLU A 6 5.48 19.65 1.34
N ASP A 7 4.82 18.59 0.86
CA ASP A 7 3.79 18.68 -0.18
C ASP A 7 2.54 19.47 0.30
N ILE A 8 2.14 19.32 1.56
CA ILE A 8 1.06 20.13 2.17
C ILE A 8 1.45 21.61 2.20
N ILE A 9 2.67 21.93 2.66
CA ILE A 9 3.16 23.31 2.76
C ILE A 9 3.28 23.96 1.38
N ALA A 10 3.66 23.18 0.37
CA ALA A 10 3.77 23.62 -1.01
C ALA A 10 2.41 23.78 -1.72
N SER A 11 1.32 23.26 -1.13
CA SER A 11 -0.01 23.37 -1.72
C SER A 11 -0.50 24.81 -1.74
N ASN A 12 -1.07 25.23 -2.87
CA ASN A 12 -1.75 26.52 -2.98
C ASN A 12 -3.24 26.43 -2.63
N ASP A 13 -3.75 25.22 -2.36
CA ASP A 13 -5.14 25.00 -1.99
C ASP A 13 -5.30 25.12 -0.46
N MET A 14 -5.80 26.29 -0.04
CA MET A 14 -6.06 26.59 1.37
C MET A 14 -7.11 25.66 2.01
N GLN A 15 -8.07 25.16 1.23
CA GLN A 15 -9.07 24.24 1.76
C GLN A 15 -8.45 22.85 1.98
N ALA A 16 -7.65 22.36 1.03
CA ALA A 16 -6.90 21.12 1.20
C ALA A 16 -5.98 21.19 2.43
N ILE A 17 -5.25 22.30 2.63
CA ILE A 17 -4.41 22.49 3.81
C ILE A 17 -5.23 22.40 5.11
N LYS A 18 -6.40 23.04 5.16
CA LYS A 18 -7.30 22.97 6.33
C LYS A 18 -7.76 21.54 6.59
N ASN A 19 -8.18 20.83 5.55
CA ASN A 19 -8.60 19.43 5.67
C ASN A 19 -7.46 18.56 6.21
N CYS A 20 -6.25 18.70 5.68
CA CYS A 20 -5.06 18.00 6.19
C CYS A 20 -4.83 18.26 7.68
N VAL A 21 -4.91 19.52 8.12
CA VAL A 21 -4.73 19.89 9.54
C VAL A 21 -5.83 19.29 10.42
N THR A 22 -7.08 19.29 9.95
CA THR A 22 -8.20 18.64 10.66
C THR A 22 -7.98 17.14 10.80
N ILE A 23 -7.63 16.44 9.72
CA ILE A 23 -7.34 14.99 9.75
C ILE A 23 -6.23 14.69 10.76
N MET A 24 -5.14 15.47 10.75
CA MET A 24 -4.03 15.31 11.70
C MET A 24 -4.46 15.53 13.15
N ALA A 25 -5.28 16.56 13.40
CA ALA A 25 -5.80 16.86 14.74
C ALA A 25 -6.72 15.74 15.25
N ASP A 26 -7.66 15.29 14.44
CA ASP A 26 -8.59 14.20 14.79
C ASP A 26 -7.83 12.91 15.13
N CYS A 27 -6.78 12.58 14.36
CA CYS A 27 -5.93 11.42 14.64
C CYS A 27 -5.16 11.55 15.96
N CYS A 28 -4.80 12.76 16.38
CA CYS A 28 -4.14 12.98 17.68
C CYS A 28 -5.07 12.68 18.85
N GLU A 29 -6.38 12.94 18.72
CA GLU A 29 -7.38 12.69 19.77
C GLU A 29 -7.63 11.19 20.01
N VAL A 30 -7.58 10.38 18.94
CA VAL A 30 -7.80 8.93 18.99
C VAL A 30 -6.56 8.18 19.48
N GLY A 31 -5.37 8.76 19.31
CA GLY A 31 -4.09 8.16 19.67
C GLY A 31 -3.33 7.63 18.46
N MET A 32 -2.06 8.04 18.32
CA MET A 32 -1.20 7.73 17.18
C MET A 32 -0.47 6.40 17.36
N ASN A 33 -1.18 5.29 17.20
CA ASN A 33 -0.52 4.01 16.92
C ASN A 33 -0.16 3.90 15.43
N ASP A 34 0.68 2.94 15.07
CA ASP A 34 1.23 2.84 13.70
C ASP A 34 0.15 2.66 12.62
N SER A 35 -0.96 1.97 12.89
CA SER A 35 -2.04 1.80 11.91
C SER A 35 -2.85 3.08 11.73
N VAL A 36 -3.21 3.77 12.82
CA VAL A 36 -3.88 5.08 12.78
C VAL A 36 -3.00 6.10 12.06
N MET A 37 -1.70 6.02 12.29
CA MET A 37 -0.72 6.86 11.62
C MET A 37 -0.67 6.61 10.12
N LEU A 38 -0.69 5.37 9.67
CA LEU A 38 -0.77 5.07 8.24
C LEU A 38 -2.05 5.62 7.61
N ASP A 39 -3.20 5.39 8.24
CA ASP A 39 -4.50 5.83 7.72
C ASP A 39 -4.57 7.35 7.63
N MET A 40 -4.05 8.06 8.62
CA MET A 40 -3.90 9.52 8.60
C MET A 40 -3.06 9.97 7.40
N MET A 41 -1.90 9.34 7.18
CA MET A 41 -0.99 9.69 6.09
C MET A 41 -1.62 9.46 4.72
N LYS A 42 -2.42 8.39 4.57
CA LYS A 42 -3.19 8.13 3.34
C LYS A 42 -4.26 9.20 3.12
N GLN A 43 -5.03 9.55 4.15
CA GLN A 43 -6.06 10.59 4.05
C GLN A 43 -5.47 11.96 3.70
N VAL A 44 -4.40 12.36 4.39
CA VAL A 44 -3.68 13.62 4.12
C VAL A 44 -3.16 13.67 2.68
N LYS A 45 -2.59 12.57 2.17
CA LYS A 45 -2.18 12.49 0.76
C LYS A 45 -3.35 12.60 -0.21
N GLY A 46 -4.50 11.99 0.11
CA GLY A 46 -5.72 12.11 -0.67
C GLY A 46 -6.16 13.56 -0.84
N GLU A 47 -6.10 14.37 0.24
CA GLU A 47 -6.46 15.79 0.20
C GLU A 47 -5.56 16.64 -0.70
N ILE A 48 -4.27 16.29 -0.81
CA ILE A 48 -3.32 16.98 -1.69
C ILE A 48 -3.27 16.36 -3.11
N GLY A 49 -4.24 15.51 -3.45
CA GLY A 49 -4.40 14.92 -4.78
C GLY A 49 -3.46 13.73 -5.08
N ALA A 50 -2.77 13.19 -4.08
CA ALA A 50 -1.94 12.01 -4.23
C ALA A 50 -2.75 10.74 -3.88
N CYS A 51 -2.99 9.90 -4.89
CA CYS A 51 -3.81 8.70 -4.79
C CYS A 51 -3.02 7.38 -4.90
N HIS A 52 -1.72 7.45 -4.65
CA HIS A 52 -0.81 6.31 -4.72
C HIS A 52 0.11 6.28 -3.50
N TYR A 53 0.57 5.09 -3.14
CA TYR A 53 1.62 4.93 -2.16
C TYR A 53 2.92 5.59 -2.67
N ASP A 54 3.65 6.24 -1.76
CA ASP A 54 5.07 6.48 -1.95
C ASP A 54 5.86 5.42 -1.16
N GLU A 55 7.18 5.39 -1.35
CA GLU A 55 8.03 4.37 -0.75
C GLU A 55 7.91 4.32 0.77
N GLU A 56 7.83 5.47 1.45
CA GLU A 56 7.79 5.52 2.91
C GLU A 56 6.45 4.98 3.45
N ILE A 57 5.33 5.32 2.81
CA ILE A 57 4.00 4.84 3.23
C ILE A 57 3.82 3.36 2.85
N ALA A 58 4.33 2.94 1.69
CA ALA A 58 4.35 1.53 1.31
C ALA A 58 5.13 0.69 2.33
N ASP A 59 6.32 1.15 2.73
CA ASP A 59 7.16 0.44 3.70
C ASP A 59 6.51 0.37 5.08
N MET A 60 5.83 1.44 5.50
CA MET A 60 5.04 1.44 6.73
C MET A 60 3.91 0.41 6.67
N HIS A 61 3.15 0.39 5.57
CA HIS A 61 2.07 -0.60 5.36
C HIS A 61 2.64 -2.03 5.44
N LEU A 62 3.71 -2.30 4.69
CA LEU A 62 4.33 -3.61 4.63
C LEU A 62 4.94 -4.05 5.97
N CYS A 63 5.50 -3.13 6.76
CA CYS A 63 5.95 -3.41 8.13
C CYS A 63 4.79 -3.87 9.00
N LEU A 64 3.67 -3.15 8.96
CA LEU A 64 2.50 -3.42 9.81
C LEU A 64 1.83 -4.76 9.51
N ILE A 65 1.95 -5.23 8.27
CA ILE A 65 1.46 -6.56 7.88
C ILE A 65 2.55 -7.65 7.92
N GLU A 66 3.73 -7.32 8.43
CA GLU A 66 4.91 -8.19 8.53
C GLU A 66 5.41 -8.75 7.17
N GLN A 67 5.16 -8.04 6.07
CA GLN A 67 5.52 -8.45 4.70
C GLN A 67 6.55 -7.56 4.00
N LEU A 68 7.28 -6.70 4.74
CA LEU A 68 8.34 -5.85 4.15
C LEU A 68 9.37 -6.64 3.35
N HIS A 69 9.73 -7.84 3.81
CA HIS A 69 10.67 -8.74 3.14
C HIS A 69 10.25 -9.17 1.72
N THR A 70 8.97 -8.98 1.35
CA THR A 70 8.44 -9.35 0.02
C THR A 70 8.63 -8.26 -1.03
N LYS A 71 9.03 -7.05 -0.62
CA LYS A 71 9.13 -5.87 -1.48
C LYS A 71 10.08 -6.07 -2.66
N ASP A 72 11.25 -6.65 -2.43
CA ASP A 72 12.25 -6.85 -3.49
C ASP A 72 11.74 -7.83 -4.55
N VAL A 73 11.10 -8.92 -4.11
CA VAL A 73 10.46 -9.88 -5.02
C VAL A 73 9.33 -9.19 -5.79
N ALA A 74 8.49 -8.39 -5.14
CA ALA A 74 7.43 -7.65 -5.83
C ALA A 74 8.01 -6.74 -6.94
N LYS A 75 9.10 -6.02 -6.66
CA LYS A 75 9.80 -5.17 -7.64
C LYS A 75 10.28 -5.98 -8.85
N ASP A 76 10.82 -7.18 -8.62
CA ASP A 76 11.27 -8.05 -9.70
C ASP A 76 10.13 -8.42 -10.67
N TYR A 77 8.88 -8.53 -10.20
CA TYR A 77 7.72 -8.83 -11.04
C TYR A 77 7.02 -7.58 -11.64
N TRP A 78 7.41 -6.36 -11.25
CA TRP A 78 6.76 -5.13 -11.72
C TRP A 78 6.78 -4.99 -13.26
N HIS A 79 7.85 -5.45 -13.90
CA HIS A 79 7.99 -5.40 -15.36
C HIS A 79 6.94 -6.22 -16.13
N GLU A 80 6.26 -7.16 -15.46
CA GLU A 80 5.19 -7.96 -16.05
C GLU A 80 3.81 -7.30 -15.91
N VAL A 81 3.69 -6.26 -15.09
CA VAL A 81 2.42 -5.58 -14.80
C VAL A 81 2.04 -4.66 -15.96
N LYS A 82 0.80 -4.79 -16.43
CA LYS A 82 0.23 -3.99 -17.53
C LYS A 82 -0.90 -3.09 -17.03
N SER A 83 -0.60 -2.20 -16.09
CA SER A 83 -1.58 -1.27 -15.52
C SER A 83 -0.99 0.13 -15.39
N ASP A 84 -1.64 1.11 -16.03
CA ASP A 84 -1.29 2.54 -15.90
C ASP A 84 -1.96 3.18 -14.68
N LYS A 85 -2.77 2.41 -13.94
CA LYS A 85 -3.57 2.91 -12.81
C LYS A 85 -2.89 2.80 -11.45
N ILE A 86 -1.75 2.11 -11.39
CA ILE A 86 -1.02 1.89 -10.15
C ILE A 86 0.45 2.20 -10.40
N ASN A 87 1.18 2.57 -9.33
CA ASN A 87 2.63 2.70 -9.39
C ASN A 87 3.32 1.47 -8.77
N LEU A 88 4.66 1.49 -8.77
CA LEU A 88 5.47 0.41 -8.20
C LEU A 88 5.15 0.17 -6.71
N GLU A 89 4.83 1.22 -5.98
CA GLU A 89 4.67 1.19 -4.52
C GLU A 89 3.30 0.60 -4.16
N ASP A 90 2.26 0.95 -4.92
CA ASP A 90 0.95 0.30 -4.88
C ASP A 90 1.08 -1.20 -5.16
N TRP A 91 1.91 -1.58 -6.14
CA TRP A 91 2.18 -2.98 -6.46
C TRP A 91 2.89 -3.72 -5.34
N CYS A 92 3.89 -3.10 -4.71
CA CYS A 92 4.58 -3.70 -3.57
C CYS A 92 3.62 -3.95 -2.41
N VAL A 93 2.74 -2.99 -2.09
CA VAL A 93 1.72 -3.14 -1.05
C VAL A 93 0.72 -4.24 -1.41
N LEU A 94 0.23 -4.25 -2.66
CA LEU A 94 -0.68 -5.29 -3.15
C LEU A 94 -0.07 -6.69 -3.00
N TRP A 95 1.20 -6.85 -3.42
CA TRP A 95 1.92 -8.11 -3.30
C TRP A 95 2.00 -8.58 -1.85
N GLY A 96 2.44 -7.72 -0.93
CA GLY A 96 2.51 -8.05 0.49
C GLY A 96 1.15 -8.47 1.05
N GLU A 97 0.09 -7.75 0.72
CA GLU A 97 -1.28 -8.11 1.11
C GLU A 97 -1.71 -9.48 0.58
N MET A 98 -1.40 -9.80 -0.67
CA MET A 98 -1.69 -11.13 -1.23
C MET A 98 -0.88 -12.24 -0.57
N VAL A 99 0.38 -11.97 -0.20
CA VAL A 99 1.17 -12.91 0.61
C VAL A 99 0.50 -13.13 1.97
N LYS A 100 0.18 -12.07 2.73
CA LYS A 100 -0.50 -12.15 4.04
C LYS A 100 -1.80 -12.96 3.95
N ARG A 101 -2.63 -12.71 2.94
CA ARG A 101 -3.95 -13.34 2.78
C ARG A 101 -3.91 -14.79 2.29
N ASN A 102 -2.96 -15.11 1.42
CA ASN A 102 -3.00 -16.35 0.65
C ASN A 102 -1.85 -17.33 0.95
N ALA A 103 -0.73 -16.89 1.53
CA ALA A 103 0.46 -17.74 1.69
C ALA A 103 0.16 -19.05 2.46
N GLY A 104 -0.59 -18.95 3.56
CA GLY A 104 -0.99 -20.12 4.35
C GLY A 104 -1.87 -21.10 3.57
N LYS A 105 -2.82 -20.59 2.77
CA LYS A 105 -3.71 -21.42 1.95
C LYS A 105 -2.95 -22.10 0.82
N ILE A 106 -2.08 -21.36 0.11
CA ILE A 106 -1.26 -21.88 -0.98
C ILE A 106 -0.34 -22.99 -0.46
N LYS A 107 0.38 -22.75 0.65
CA LYS A 107 1.28 -23.77 1.24
C LYS A 107 0.52 -25.00 1.75
N LYS A 108 -0.72 -24.84 2.20
CA LYS A 108 -1.58 -25.97 2.60
C LYS A 108 -1.99 -26.83 1.40
N TRP A 109 -2.36 -26.21 0.27
CA TRP A 109 -2.80 -26.94 -0.92
C TRP A 109 -1.64 -27.48 -1.75
N PHE A 110 -0.47 -26.82 -1.68
CA PHE A 110 0.75 -27.23 -2.36
C PHE A 110 1.92 -27.34 -1.35
N PRO A 111 1.97 -28.41 -0.53
CA PRO A 111 2.95 -28.53 0.56
C PRO A 111 4.41 -28.58 0.12
N LYS A 112 4.67 -28.88 -1.15
CA LYS A 112 6.02 -28.97 -1.76
C LYS A 112 6.23 -27.93 -2.85
N ILE A 113 5.46 -26.85 -2.84
CA ILE A 113 5.63 -25.76 -3.80
C ILE A 113 7.03 -25.17 -3.67
N ASN A 114 7.71 -24.98 -4.80
CA ASN A 114 8.98 -24.25 -4.81
C ASN A 114 8.71 -22.74 -4.75
N THR A 115 9.78 -21.95 -4.53
CA THR A 115 9.67 -20.50 -4.38
C THR A 115 9.07 -19.84 -5.62
N LEU A 116 9.52 -20.20 -6.83
CA LEU A 116 9.08 -19.58 -8.07
C LEU A 116 7.59 -19.85 -8.36
N ASP A 117 7.13 -21.09 -8.16
CA ASP A 117 5.72 -21.44 -8.30
C ASP A 117 4.85 -20.74 -7.24
N PHE A 118 5.37 -20.55 -6.03
CA PHE A 118 4.69 -19.80 -4.98
C PHE A 118 4.52 -18.34 -5.36
N GLU A 119 5.60 -17.68 -5.79
CA GLU A 119 5.59 -16.29 -6.26
C GLU A 119 4.64 -16.11 -7.45
N ARG A 120 4.63 -17.04 -8.41
CA ARG A 120 3.68 -17.01 -9.54
C ARG A 120 2.23 -17.06 -9.07
N LYS A 121 1.91 -17.86 -8.06
CA LYS A 121 0.55 -17.86 -7.49
C LYS A 121 0.20 -16.54 -6.81
N ILE A 122 1.15 -15.91 -6.12
CA ILE A 122 0.93 -14.57 -5.55
C ILE A 122 0.73 -13.53 -6.65
N PHE A 123 1.53 -13.60 -7.71
CA PHE A 123 1.37 -12.74 -8.89
C PHE A 123 -0.04 -12.88 -9.49
N ASP A 124 -0.52 -14.11 -9.68
CA ASP A 124 -1.88 -14.37 -10.20
C ASP A 124 -2.97 -13.73 -9.31
N GLU A 125 -2.84 -13.81 -7.99
CA GLU A 125 -3.77 -13.15 -7.05
C GLU A 125 -3.71 -11.62 -7.16
N CYS A 126 -2.53 -11.04 -7.37
CA CYS A 126 -2.37 -9.60 -7.58
C CYS A 126 -3.01 -9.16 -8.90
N VAL A 127 -2.76 -9.89 -9.99
CA VAL A 127 -3.36 -9.62 -11.31
C VAL A 127 -4.88 -9.72 -11.23
N SER A 128 -5.41 -10.79 -10.61
CA SER A 128 -6.84 -10.98 -10.40
C SER A 128 -7.47 -9.80 -9.64
N PHE A 129 -6.82 -9.29 -8.60
CA PHE A 129 -7.29 -8.11 -7.88
C PHE A 129 -7.41 -6.87 -8.79
N LEU A 130 -6.39 -6.61 -9.62
CA LEU A 130 -6.37 -5.47 -10.53
C LEU A 130 -7.38 -5.62 -11.69
N GLU A 131 -7.51 -6.82 -12.27
CA GLU A 131 -8.46 -7.11 -13.35
C GLU A 131 -9.92 -6.97 -12.90
N ASN A 132 -10.19 -7.25 -11.62
CA ASN A 132 -11.50 -7.00 -11.01
C ASN A 132 -11.74 -5.53 -10.65
N GLY A 133 -10.83 -4.63 -11.01
CA GLY A 133 -10.95 -3.18 -10.81
C GLY A 133 -10.49 -2.69 -9.43
N GLY A 134 -9.84 -3.56 -8.64
CA GLY A 134 -9.29 -3.19 -7.34
C GLY A 134 -8.17 -2.16 -7.47
N MET A 135 -8.14 -1.21 -6.55
CA MET A 135 -7.16 -0.14 -6.46
C MET A 135 -6.43 -0.25 -5.12
N PRO A 136 -5.14 -0.64 -5.10
CA PRO A 136 -4.42 -0.94 -3.86
C PRO A 136 -4.49 0.17 -2.81
N TYR A 137 -4.35 1.42 -3.24
CA TYR A 137 -4.38 2.57 -2.36
C TYR A 137 -5.71 2.75 -1.60
N TYR A 138 -6.83 2.41 -2.22
CA TYR A 138 -8.16 2.64 -1.65
C TYR A 138 -8.75 1.41 -1.00
N ASP A 139 -8.50 0.23 -1.58
CA ASP A 139 -9.21 -1.00 -1.24
C ASP A 139 -8.43 -1.90 -0.27
N LEU A 140 -7.15 -1.61 -0.01
CA LEU A 140 -6.33 -2.35 0.95
C LEU A 140 -6.24 -1.59 2.28
N ASN A 141 -6.67 -2.28 3.33
CA ASN A 141 -6.61 -1.85 4.72
C ASN A 141 -5.82 -2.88 5.54
N ILE A 142 -5.18 -2.43 6.63
CA ILE A 142 -4.33 -3.25 7.50
C ILE A 142 -5.13 -4.20 8.38
#